data_AF-A0A8J2V411-F1
#
_entry.id   AF-A0A8J2V411-F1
#
_cell.length_a   1.000
_cell.length_b   1.000
_cell.length_c   1.000
_cell.angle_alpha   90.00
_cell.angle_beta   90.00
_cell.angle_gamma   90.00
#
_symmetry.space_group_name_H-M   'P 1'
#
loop_
_entity.id
_entity.type
_entity.pdbx_description
1 polymer ?
#
loop_
_entity_poly.entity_id
_entity_poly.type
_entity_poly.pdbx_seq_one_letter_code
_entity_poly.pdbx_strand_id
1 'polypeptide(L)'
;MKNFVVFLLLMFFFSACSDKNEPQNDKITSDIEEKSSKNNFGIILHGGAGTILKKNMSDSLEAAYQEVLERAIQTGHGILVNDGTSLEAIAATIKIMEDSPLFNAGKGAVFTHHETNELDASVMVGNTQDAGAISGVTRVKNPIDLAIKVMTHSPHVMLSGEGAEQFASEQGIQLVDPSYFYTENRFQSLKRIKNSEKTQLDHDGKTASIDPFIKDSKFGTVGAAALDKHGNLNRWDDQ
;
A
#
# COMPACT_ATOMS: atom_id res chain seq x y z
N MET A 1 94.55 -27.79 9.48
CA MET A 1 94.55 -29.18 9.96
C MET A 1 93.11 -29.61 10.22
N LYS A 2 92.66 -30.67 9.51
CA LYS A 2 91.59 -31.65 9.83
C LYS A 2 90.24 -31.19 10.45
N ASN A 3 89.19 -31.38 9.62
CA ASN A 3 88.05 -32.29 9.80
C ASN A 3 86.99 -32.10 10.92
N PHE A 4 85.73 -31.93 10.45
CA PHE A 4 84.52 -32.76 10.72
C PHE A 4 83.56 -32.40 11.89
N VAL A 5 82.25 -32.56 11.57
CA VAL A 5 81.02 -32.76 12.40
C VAL A 5 80.50 -31.59 13.27
N VAL A 6 79.19 -31.36 13.53
CA VAL A 6 77.94 -32.16 13.45
C VAL A 6 76.71 -31.21 13.58
N PHE A 7 75.54 -31.64 13.06
CA PHE A 7 74.13 -31.34 13.42
C PHE A 7 73.61 -29.88 13.55
N LEU A 8 72.59 -29.49 12.78
CA LEU A 8 71.13 -29.72 12.97
C LEU A 8 70.47 -28.55 13.72
N LEU A 9 69.55 -27.86 13.04
CA LEU A 9 68.17 -27.53 13.43
C LEU A 9 67.74 -26.11 12.97
N LEU A 10 66.61 -26.08 12.27
CA LEU A 10 65.54 -25.06 12.26
C LEU A 10 65.66 -23.74 11.44
N MET A 11 64.55 -23.54 10.71
CA MET A 11 63.91 -22.31 10.22
C MET A 11 64.19 -21.77 8.81
N PHE A 12 63.09 -21.84 8.03
CA PHE A 12 62.56 -20.88 7.04
C PHE A 12 63.52 -20.27 6.02
N PHE A 13 63.21 -20.40 4.72
CA PHE A 13 63.05 -19.26 3.80
C PHE A 13 62.54 -19.73 2.42
N PHE A 14 61.46 -19.11 1.98
CA PHE A 14 61.05 -18.72 0.61
C PHE A 14 61.51 -19.57 -0.60
N SER A 15 60.53 -19.94 -1.45
CA SER A 15 60.77 -20.00 -2.89
C SER A 15 59.60 -19.38 -3.65
N ALA A 16 59.97 -18.45 -4.53
CA ALA A 16 59.13 -17.67 -5.40
C ALA A 16 59.13 -18.28 -6.81
N CYS A 17 57.94 -18.20 -7.43
CA CYS A 17 57.60 -17.88 -8.82
C CYS A 17 58.03 -18.70 -10.06
N SER A 18 57.02 -18.81 -10.95
CA SER A 18 57.00 -18.82 -12.43
C SER A 18 57.50 -20.06 -13.17
N ASP A 19 56.90 -20.51 -14.27
CA ASP A 19 55.73 -20.10 -15.08
C ASP A 19 55.49 -21.22 -16.13
N LYS A 20 54.27 -21.31 -16.70
CA LYS A 20 53.96 -21.48 -18.15
C LYS A 20 52.55 -22.01 -18.44
N ASN A 21 51.73 -21.13 -19.03
CA ASN A 21 50.82 -21.24 -20.21
C ASN A 21 49.79 -22.41 -20.28
N GLU A 22 48.52 -22.28 -20.70
CA GLU A 22 47.80 -21.30 -21.56
C GLU A 22 46.25 -21.58 -21.46
N PRO A 23 45.32 -20.95 -22.24
CA PRO A 23 44.16 -20.22 -21.69
C PRO A 23 42.79 -20.79 -22.07
N GLN A 24 41.81 -20.80 -21.15
CA GLN A 24 40.42 -21.05 -21.51
C GLN A 24 39.42 -20.62 -20.41
N ASN A 25 39.31 -19.33 -20.06
CA ASN A 25 38.19 -18.92 -19.19
C ASN A 25 37.73 -17.45 -19.20
N ASP A 26 37.98 -16.69 -20.27
CA ASP A 26 37.55 -15.26 -20.30
C ASP A 26 36.28 -15.00 -21.11
N LYS A 27 35.61 -16.05 -21.61
CA LYS A 27 34.38 -15.90 -22.41
C LYS A 27 33.10 -16.38 -21.70
N ILE A 28 33.23 -17.04 -20.56
CA ILE A 28 32.07 -17.55 -19.79
C ILE A 28 31.64 -16.52 -18.73
N THR A 29 32.55 -15.64 -18.32
CA THR A 29 32.29 -14.59 -17.33
C THR A 29 31.63 -13.33 -17.91
N SER A 30 31.79 -13.04 -19.21
CA SER A 30 31.12 -11.92 -19.87
C SER A 30 29.65 -12.17 -20.17
N ASP A 31 29.27 -13.43 -20.39
CA ASP A 31 27.94 -13.79 -20.88
C ASP A 31 26.92 -14.03 -19.75
N ILE A 32 27.37 -14.06 -18.49
CA ILE A 32 26.52 -14.23 -17.30
C ILE A 32 26.10 -12.87 -16.69
N GLU A 33 26.81 -11.78 -16.99
CA GLU A 33 26.40 -10.43 -16.58
C GLU A 33 25.28 -9.84 -17.46
N GLU A 34 24.95 -10.49 -18.58
CA GLU A 34 24.04 -9.95 -19.60
C GLU A 34 22.68 -10.67 -19.70
N LYS A 35 22.06 -11.13 -18.60
CA LYS A 35 20.57 -11.36 -18.57
C LYS A 35 19.97 -11.63 -17.19
N SER A 36 20.07 -10.64 -16.32
CA SER A 36 19.05 -10.43 -15.30
C SER A 36 18.72 -8.95 -15.29
N SER A 37 17.92 -8.50 -16.25
CA SER A 37 17.12 -7.29 -16.03
C SER A 37 16.10 -7.62 -14.94
N LYS A 38 16.56 -7.69 -13.68
CA LYS A 38 15.66 -7.67 -12.54
C LYS A 38 14.88 -6.38 -12.70
N ASN A 39 13.58 -6.49 -12.92
CA ASN A 39 12.72 -5.34 -12.73
C ASN A 39 12.88 -4.94 -11.26
N ASN A 40 13.63 -3.86 -11.02
CA ASN A 40 13.96 -3.36 -9.70
C ASN A 40 12.85 -2.48 -9.11
N PHE A 41 11.65 -2.54 -9.68
CA PHE A 41 10.49 -1.75 -9.29
C PHE A 41 9.26 -2.66 -9.24
N GLY A 42 8.26 -2.25 -8.48
CA GLY A 42 7.02 -3.00 -8.34
C GLY A 42 6.00 -2.25 -7.50
N ILE A 43 4.74 -2.63 -7.64
CA ILE A 43 3.63 -2.08 -6.87
C ILE A 43 2.73 -3.23 -6.43
N ILE A 44 2.21 -3.12 -5.21
CA ILE A 44 1.18 -3.99 -4.66
C ILE A 44 0.03 -3.12 -4.14
N LEU A 45 -1.18 -3.66 -4.17
CA LEU A 45 -2.36 -3.02 -3.61
C LEU A 45 -3.27 -4.04 -2.92
N HIS A 46 -4.13 -3.58 -2.00
CA HIS A 46 -5.26 -4.36 -1.48
C HIS A 46 -6.53 -3.52 -1.50
N GLY A 47 -7.68 -4.19 -1.63
CA GLY A 47 -9.02 -3.60 -1.60
C GLY A 47 -9.85 -4.03 -0.37
N GLY A 48 -9.18 -4.46 0.69
CA GLY A 48 -9.77 -4.90 1.95
C GLY A 48 -9.38 -6.32 2.31
N ALA A 49 -9.43 -6.62 3.60
CA ALA A 49 -9.38 -7.96 4.16
C ALA A 49 -10.80 -8.41 4.54
N GLY A 50 -10.99 -9.68 4.91
CA GLY A 50 -12.29 -10.22 5.31
C GLY A 50 -12.70 -11.46 4.53
N THR A 51 -13.69 -12.18 5.03
CA THR A 51 -14.16 -13.42 4.43
C THR A 51 -15.35 -13.14 3.52
N ILE A 52 -15.09 -12.62 2.32
CA ILE A 52 -16.11 -12.65 1.26
C ILE A 52 -16.26 -14.11 0.82
N LEU A 53 -17.24 -14.80 1.41
CA LEU A 53 -17.56 -16.16 0.99
C LEU A 53 -18.05 -16.11 -0.45
N LYS A 54 -17.49 -16.94 -1.34
CA LYS A 54 -17.88 -17.01 -2.76
C LYS A 54 -19.39 -17.17 -2.98
N LYS A 55 -20.10 -17.81 -2.04
CA LYS A 55 -21.58 -17.93 -2.07
C LYS A 55 -22.33 -16.59 -1.95
N ASN A 56 -21.68 -15.53 -1.47
CA ASN A 56 -22.24 -14.19 -1.29
C ASN A 56 -21.76 -13.21 -2.38
N MET A 57 -21.03 -13.70 -3.40
CA MET A 57 -20.47 -12.89 -4.48
C MET A 57 -21.05 -13.40 -5.80
N SER A 58 -21.77 -12.55 -6.53
CA SER A 58 -22.19 -12.89 -7.89
C SER A 58 -20.99 -12.77 -8.83
N ASP A 59 -20.99 -13.55 -9.92
CA ASP A 59 -19.94 -13.47 -10.95
C ASP A 59 -19.79 -12.04 -11.50
N SER A 60 -20.90 -11.30 -11.61
CA SER A 60 -20.89 -9.90 -12.04
C SER A 60 -20.19 -8.96 -11.05
N LEU A 61 -20.35 -9.22 -9.74
CA LEU A 61 -19.71 -8.42 -8.69
C LEU A 61 -18.22 -8.77 -8.61
N GLU A 62 -17.87 -10.05 -8.71
CA GLU A 62 -16.48 -10.50 -8.78
C GLU A 62 -15.75 -9.85 -9.98
N ALA A 63 -16.36 -9.89 -11.16
CA ALA A 63 -15.82 -9.25 -12.35
C ALA A 63 -15.64 -7.73 -12.17
N ALA A 64 -16.59 -7.05 -11.53
CA ALA A 64 -16.48 -5.62 -11.25
C ALA A 64 -15.32 -5.28 -10.29
N TYR A 65 -15.09 -6.09 -9.25
CA TYR A 65 -13.92 -5.93 -8.38
C TYR A 65 -12.62 -6.16 -9.15
N GLN A 66 -12.54 -7.25 -9.93
CA GLN A 66 -11.37 -7.57 -10.74
C GLN A 66 -11.04 -6.45 -11.73
N GLU A 67 -12.04 -5.91 -12.42
CA GLU A 67 -11.86 -4.81 -13.37
C GLU A 67 -11.26 -3.57 -12.70
N VAL A 68 -11.75 -3.18 -11.52
CA VAL A 68 -11.20 -2.00 -10.83
C VAL A 68 -9.80 -2.26 -10.29
N LEU A 69 -9.55 -3.44 -9.70
CA LEU A 69 -8.22 -3.80 -9.19
C LEU A 69 -7.19 -3.88 -10.32
N GLU A 70 -7.57 -4.45 -11.46
CA GLU A 70 -6.74 -4.56 -12.65
C GLU A 70 -6.42 -3.17 -13.22
N ARG A 71 -7.44 -2.30 -13.34
CA ARG A 71 -7.24 -0.91 -13.80
C ARG A 71 -6.32 -0.14 -12.84
N ALA A 72 -6.51 -0.28 -11.54
CA ALA A 72 -5.71 0.39 -10.52
C ALA A 72 -4.24 -0.06 -10.58
N ILE A 73 -3.99 -1.38 -10.55
CA ILE A 73 -2.62 -1.91 -10.59
C ILE A 73 -1.91 -1.58 -11.90
N GLN A 74 -2.61 -1.66 -13.05
CA GLN A 74 -2.05 -1.33 -14.35
C GLN A 74 -1.69 0.15 -14.45
N THR A 75 -2.50 1.04 -13.86
CA THR A 75 -2.23 2.48 -13.84
C THR A 75 -0.96 2.79 -13.05
N GLY A 76 -0.84 2.29 -11.81
CA GLY A 76 0.35 2.50 -10.99
C GLY A 76 1.60 1.84 -11.59
N HIS A 77 1.46 0.61 -12.09
CA HIS A 77 2.57 -0.09 -12.75
C HIS A 77 3.02 0.65 -14.03
N GLY A 78 2.10 1.19 -14.81
CA GLY A 78 2.40 2.00 -16.00
C GLY A 78 3.22 3.24 -15.67
N ILE A 79 2.96 3.90 -14.54
CA ILE A 79 3.77 5.04 -14.06
C ILE A 79 5.20 4.59 -13.77
N LEU A 80 5.38 3.47 -13.03
CA LEU A 80 6.72 2.96 -12.71
C LEU A 80 7.49 2.50 -13.95
N VAL A 81 6.80 1.86 -14.92
CA VAL A 81 7.39 1.48 -16.22
C VAL A 81 7.98 2.69 -16.94
N ASN A 82 7.29 3.83 -16.86
CA ASN A 82 7.68 5.09 -17.49
C ASN A 82 8.59 5.97 -16.61
N ASP A 83 9.27 5.39 -15.61
CA ASP A 83 10.24 6.09 -14.75
C ASP A 83 9.60 7.14 -13.81
N GLY A 84 8.29 7.03 -13.56
CA GLY A 84 7.62 7.80 -12.52
C GLY A 84 7.97 7.31 -11.11
N THR A 85 7.72 8.16 -10.12
CA THR A 85 8.03 7.89 -8.72
C THR A 85 7.06 6.91 -8.08
N SER A 86 7.49 6.25 -6.99
CA SER A 86 6.60 5.37 -6.22
C SER A 86 5.43 6.12 -5.58
N LEU A 87 5.61 7.41 -5.24
CA LEU A 87 4.54 8.25 -4.72
C LEU A 87 3.47 8.53 -5.78
N GLU A 88 3.86 8.88 -7.01
CA GLU A 88 2.92 9.10 -8.13
C GLU A 88 2.15 7.82 -8.47
N ALA A 89 2.86 6.68 -8.50
CA ALA A 89 2.25 5.38 -8.76
C ALA A 89 1.19 5.00 -7.72
N ILE A 90 1.48 5.20 -6.43
CA ILE A 90 0.53 4.97 -5.33
C ILE A 90 -0.65 5.95 -5.44
N ALA A 91 -0.38 7.24 -5.62
CA ALA A 91 -1.40 8.28 -5.73
C ALA A 91 -2.43 7.97 -6.81
N ALA A 92 -1.98 7.60 -8.01
CA ALA A 92 -2.86 7.26 -9.12
C ALA A 92 -3.65 5.95 -8.88
N THR A 93 -2.99 4.94 -8.32
CA THR A 93 -3.60 3.63 -8.03
C THR A 93 -4.76 3.77 -7.04
N ILE A 94 -4.51 4.46 -5.93
CA ILE A 94 -5.46 4.61 -4.85
C ILE A 94 -6.63 5.51 -5.24
N LYS A 95 -6.38 6.59 -5.99
CA LYS A 95 -7.46 7.48 -6.46
C LYS A 95 -8.53 6.73 -7.27
N ILE A 96 -8.12 5.73 -8.06
CA ILE A 96 -9.05 4.84 -8.77
C ILE A 96 -9.90 4.02 -7.81
N MET A 97 -9.32 3.59 -6.69
CA MET A 97 -10.01 2.80 -5.66
C MET A 97 -10.95 3.68 -4.82
N GLU A 98 -10.52 4.87 -4.42
CA GLU A 98 -11.36 5.87 -3.71
C GLU A 98 -12.53 6.36 -4.57
N ASP A 99 -12.36 6.47 -5.88
CA ASP A 99 -13.44 6.88 -6.79
C ASP A 99 -14.44 5.73 -7.08
N SER A 100 -14.11 4.51 -6.67
CA SER A 100 -14.95 3.33 -6.85
C SER A 100 -15.86 3.11 -5.63
N PRO A 101 -17.18 2.91 -5.83
CA PRO A 101 -18.10 2.63 -4.72
C PRO A 101 -17.93 1.21 -4.13
N LEU A 102 -17.06 0.38 -4.72
CA LEU A 102 -16.88 -1.02 -4.32
C LEU A 102 -16.00 -1.19 -3.08
N PHE A 103 -15.12 -0.24 -2.80
CA PHE A 103 -14.16 -0.32 -1.70
C PHE A 103 -14.58 0.57 -0.54
N ASN A 104 -14.18 0.23 0.69
CA ASN A 104 -14.40 1.11 1.84
C ASN A 104 -13.29 2.17 1.87
N ALA A 105 -13.42 3.15 0.97
CA ALA A 105 -12.50 4.25 0.77
C ALA A 105 -13.22 5.29 -0.10
N GLY A 106 -13.01 6.58 0.16
CA GLY A 106 -13.66 7.67 -0.58
C GLY A 106 -15.15 7.40 -0.84
N LYS A 107 -15.54 7.31 -2.12
CA LYS A 107 -16.93 7.16 -2.58
C LYS A 107 -17.67 5.95 -1.98
N GLY A 108 -16.98 4.86 -1.66
CA GLY A 108 -17.58 3.64 -1.12
C GLY A 108 -17.49 3.50 0.40
N ALA A 109 -17.11 4.56 1.10
CA ALA A 109 -16.93 4.58 2.54
C ALA A 109 -18.16 4.10 3.32
N VAL A 110 -17.90 3.44 4.44
CA VAL A 110 -18.92 3.02 5.40
C VAL A 110 -19.51 4.24 6.12
N PHE A 111 -20.69 4.04 6.66
CA PHE A 111 -21.36 5.07 7.44
C PHE A 111 -21.01 4.98 8.91
N THR A 112 -20.87 6.15 9.55
CA THR A 112 -20.81 6.29 10.99
C THR A 112 -22.15 5.93 11.63
N HIS A 113 -22.18 5.84 12.97
CA HIS A 113 -23.43 5.70 13.70
C HIS A 113 -24.43 6.85 13.43
N HIS A 114 -23.95 8.04 13.08
CA HIS A 114 -24.78 9.20 12.77
C HIS A 114 -25.28 9.25 11.31
N GLU A 115 -25.07 8.17 10.54
CA GLU A 115 -25.48 8.08 9.13
C GLU A 115 -24.74 9.09 8.23
N THR A 116 -23.51 9.45 8.62
CA THR A 116 -22.57 10.27 7.85
C THR A 116 -21.39 9.41 7.37
N ASN A 117 -20.52 9.95 6.51
CA ASN A 117 -19.24 9.36 6.15
C ASN A 117 -18.11 10.23 6.68
N GLU A 118 -17.13 9.59 7.32
CA GLU A 118 -15.91 10.21 7.83
C GLU A 118 -14.73 9.41 7.25
N LEU A 119 -13.74 10.11 6.70
CA LEU A 119 -12.64 9.53 5.93
C LEU A 119 -11.30 9.84 6.59
N ASP A 120 -10.43 8.85 6.60
CA ASP A 120 -9.07 8.92 7.13
C ASP A 120 -8.08 8.45 6.05
N ALA A 121 -6.91 9.07 5.96
CA ALA A 121 -5.88 8.60 5.02
C ALA A 121 -4.50 8.99 5.48
N SER A 122 -3.51 8.17 5.12
CA SER A 122 -2.11 8.43 5.45
C SER A 122 -1.17 7.98 4.34
N VAL A 123 -0.09 8.74 4.15
CA VAL A 123 1.00 8.46 3.22
C VAL A 123 2.34 8.58 3.93
N MET A 124 3.29 7.72 3.58
CA MET A 124 4.66 7.78 4.07
C MET A 124 5.67 7.58 2.93
N VAL A 125 6.69 8.42 2.92
CA VAL A 125 7.81 8.37 1.98
C VAL A 125 9.03 7.78 2.68
N GLY A 126 9.52 6.63 2.20
CA GLY A 126 10.52 5.84 2.95
C GLY A 126 11.93 6.44 2.96
N ASN A 127 12.31 7.20 1.93
CA ASN A 127 13.67 7.74 1.82
C ASN A 127 13.90 8.99 2.70
N THR A 128 12.90 9.87 2.81
CA THR A 128 12.95 11.10 3.63
C THR A 128 12.33 10.91 5.02
N GLN A 129 11.53 9.84 5.21
CA GLN A 129 10.69 9.62 6.39
C GLN A 129 9.57 10.67 6.53
N ASP A 130 9.30 11.46 5.49
CA ASP A 130 8.17 12.37 5.47
C ASP A 130 6.87 11.59 5.47
N ALA A 131 5.86 12.15 6.14
CA ALA A 131 4.55 11.57 6.24
C ALA A 131 3.47 12.65 6.23
N GLY A 132 2.30 12.27 5.74
CA GLY A 132 1.11 13.13 5.76
C GLY A 132 -0.11 12.30 6.06
N ALA A 133 -1.01 12.84 6.87
CA ALA A 133 -2.23 12.17 7.28
C ALA A 133 -3.38 13.15 7.48
N ILE A 134 -4.58 12.64 7.26
CA ILE A 134 -5.83 13.30 7.59
C ILE A 134 -6.77 12.35 8.32
N SER A 135 -7.65 12.89 9.15
CA SER A 135 -8.70 12.11 9.78
C SER A 135 -10.01 12.87 9.93
N GLY A 136 -11.13 12.17 9.86
CA GLY A 136 -12.47 12.70 10.11
C GLY A 136 -12.89 13.76 9.11
N VAL A 137 -12.39 13.72 7.87
CA VAL A 137 -12.86 14.62 6.82
C VAL A 137 -14.12 14.06 6.19
N THR A 138 -15.03 14.93 5.77
CA THR A 138 -16.38 14.57 5.32
C THR A 138 -16.69 15.02 3.90
N ARG A 139 -15.84 15.88 3.32
CA ARG A 139 -16.08 16.51 2.01
C ARG A 139 -14.92 16.35 1.03
N VAL A 140 -13.80 15.78 1.44
CA VAL A 140 -12.61 15.62 0.58
C VAL A 140 -12.83 14.45 -0.36
N LYS A 141 -12.94 14.71 -1.67
CA LYS A 141 -13.28 13.66 -2.65
C LYS A 141 -12.29 12.49 -2.64
N ASN A 142 -10.99 12.81 -2.56
CA ASN A 142 -9.89 11.87 -2.63
C ASN A 142 -8.92 12.11 -1.46
N PRO A 143 -9.12 11.44 -0.30
CA PRO A 143 -8.29 11.59 0.90
C PRO A 143 -6.78 11.48 0.66
N ILE A 144 -6.32 10.62 -0.24
CA ILE A 144 -4.90 10.50 -0.58
C ILE A 144 -4.27 11.81 -1.05
N ASP A 145 -4.97 12.59 -1.87
CA ASP A 145 -4.44 13.85 -2.39
C ASP A 145 -4.21 14.85 -1.26
N LEU A 146 -5.13 14.88 -0.29
CA LEU A 146 -5.00 15.76 0.86
C LEU A 146 -3.88 15.30 1.80
N ALA A 147 -3.74 13.99 2.05
CA ALA A 147 -2.63 13.46 2.85
C ALA A 147 -1.27 13.82 2.23
N ILE A 148 -1.12 13.72 0.90
CA ILE A 148 0.08 14.18 0.18
C ILE A 148 0.29 15.68 0.33
N LYS A 149 -0.78 16.49 0.29
CA LYS A 149 -0.69 17.94 0.51
C LYS A 149 -0.30 18.30 1.94
N VAL A 150 -0.78 17.59 2.95
CA VAL A 150 -0.34 17.77 4.34
C VAL A 150 1.17 17.56 4.45
N MET A 151 1.68 16.47 3.88
CA MET A 151 3.11 16.13 3.85
C MET A 151 3.96 17.20 3.15
N THR A 152 3.48 17.77 2.03
CA THR A 152 4.31 18.58 1.13
C THR A 152 4.10 20.09 1.25
N HIS A 153 2.98 20.55 1.83
CA HIS A 153 2.58 21.96 1.87
C HIS A 153 2.21 22.43 3.28
N SER A 154 2.58 21.68 4.32
CA SER A 154 2.41 22.09 5.71
C SER A 154 3.63 21.69 6.54
N PRO A 155 3.85 22.32 7.71
CA PRO A 155 4.88 21.90 8.67
C PRO A 155 4.40 20.75 9.57
N HIS A 156 3.23 20.16 9.29
CA HIS A 156 2.57 19.17 10.14
C HIS A 156 2.50 17.81 9.45
N VAL A 157 2.49 16.74 10.26
CA VAL A 157 2.30 15.36 9.76
C VAL A 157 0.82 15.01 9.62
N MET A 158 -0.06 15.55 10.48
CA MET A 158 -1.46 15.17 10.52
C MET A 158 -2.36 16.37 10.77
N LEU A 159 -3.46 16.46 10.01
CA LEU A 159 -4.57 17.39 10.24
C LEU A 159 -5.86 16.61 10.45
N SER A 160 -6.87 17.20 11.10
CA SER A 160 -8.14 16.51 11.36
C SER A 160 -9.36 17.41 11.22
N GLY A 161 -10.50 16.78 10.90
CA GLY A 161 -11.82 17.40 10.86
C GLY A 161 -11.89 18.65 9.98
N GLU A 162 -12.60 19.67 10.48
CA GLU A 162 -12.79 20.94 9.78
C GLU A 162 -11.47 21.65 9.42
N GLY A 163 -10.44 21.53 10.26
CA GLY A 163 -9.13 22.13 10.01
C GLY A 163 -8.44 21.52 8.78
N ALA A 164 -8.58 20.20 8.59
CA ALA A 164 -8.10 19.53 7.39
C ALA A 164 -8.89 19.94 6.14
N GLU A 165 -10.21 20.16 6.23
CA GLU A 165 -11.03 20.62 5.09
C GLU A 165 -10.77 22.09 4.72
N GLN A 166 -10.49 22.94 5.71
CA GLN A 166 -10.03 24.31 5.44
C GLN A 166 -8.72 24.28 4.67
N PHE A 167 -7.74 23.51 5.16
CA PHE A 167 -6.46 23.33 4.46
C PHE A 167 -6.68 22.75 3.05
N ALA A 168 -7.59 21.79 2.88
CA ALA A 168 -7.95 21.24 1.57
C ALA A 168 -8.42 22.35 0.61
N SER A 169 -9.26 23.26 1.09
CA SER A 169 -9.75 24.41 0.31
C SER A 169 -8.61 25.34 -0.12
N GLU A 170 -7.69 25.64 0.81
CA GLU A 170 -6.51 26.49 0.55
C GLU A 170 -5.55 25.86 -0.47
N GLN A 171 -5.42 24.53 -0.45
CA GLN A 171 -4.58 23.77 -1.38
C GLN A 171 -5.27 23.46 -2.72
N GLY A 172 -6.51 23.89 -2.93
CA GLY A 172 -7.28 23.63 -4.14
C GLY A 172 -7.70 22.17 -4.32
N ILE A 173 -7.81 21.40 -3.23
CA ILE A 173 -8.35 20.04 -3.25
C ILE A 173 -9.86 20.10 -3.50
N GLN A 174 -10.35 19.18 -4.34
CA GLN A 174 -11.77 19.12 -4.65
C GLN A 174 -12.59 18.70 -3.42
N LEU A 175 -13.44 19.61 -2.96
CA LEU A 175 -14.49 19.32 -1.99
C LEU A 175 -15.79 18.94 -2.72
N VAL A 176 -16.45 17.90 -2.23
CA VAL A 176 -17.73 17.39 -2.73
C VAL A 176 -18.82 17.54 -1.68
N ASP A 177 -20.07 17.47 -2.12
CA ASP A 177 -21.20 17.29 -1.21
C ASP A 177 -21.12 15.90 -0.55
N PRO A 178 -21.43 15.75 0.76
CA PRO A 178 -21.39 14.46 1.44
C PRO A 178 -22.21 13.35 0.76
N SER A 179 -23.25 13.69 0.00
CA SER A 179 -24.01 12.73 -0.81
C SER A 179 -23.18 11.99 -1.86
N TYR A 180 -22.00 12.48 -2.23
CA TYR A 180 -21.07 11.78 -3.12
C TYR A 180 -20.64 10.42 -2.56
N PHE A 181 -20.44 10.32 -1.24
CA PHE A 181 -20.00 9.11 -0.55
C PHE A 181 -21.14 8.12 -0.26
N TYR A 182 -22.37 8.51 -0.58
CA TYR A 182 -23.53 7.67 -0.33
C TYR A 182 -23.57 6.46 -1.28
N THR A 183 -23.68 5.27 -0.71
CA THR A 183 -24.06 4.07 -1.44
C THR A 183 -25.14 3.30 -0.70
N GLU A 184 -26.19 2.90 -1.42
CA GLU A 184 -27.33 2.16 -0.84
C GLU A 184 -26.87 0.89 -0.11
N ASN A 185 -25.93 0.14 -0.69
CA ASN A 185 -25.41 -1.10 -0.11
C ASN A 185 -24.74 -0.88 1.26
N ARG A 186 -23.94 0.19 1.40
CA ARG A 186 -23.29 0.53 2.69
C ARG A 186 -24.30 1.06 3.69
N PHE A 187 -25.27 1.86 3.24
CA PHE A 187 -26.32 2.39 4.10
C PHE A 187 -27.20 1.28 4.68
N GLN A 188 -27.63 0.33 3.86
CA GLN A 188 -28.37 -0.85 4.32
C GLN A 188 -27.55 -1.71 5.28
N SER A 189 -26.22 -1.75 5.09
CA SER A 189 -25.32 -2.44 6.03
C SER A 189 -25.32 -1.78 7.40
N LEU A 190 -25.28 -0.45 7.48
CA LEU A 190 -25.44 0.29 8.75
C LEU A 190 -26.81 -0.01 9.40
N LYS A 191 -27.90 0.00 8.61
CA LYS A 191 -29.25 -0.29 9.15
C LYS A 191 -29.32 -1.68 9.76
N ARG A 192 -28.73 -2.70 9.13
CA ARG A 192 -28.63 -4.06 9.70
C ARG A 192 -27.86 -4.08 11.02
N ILE A 193 -26.72 -3.39 11.09
CA ILE A 193 -25.92 -3.27 12.32
C ILE A 193 -26.74 -2.62 13.44
N LYS A 194 -27.32 -1.43 13.20
CA LYS A 194 -28.15 -0.72 14.18
C LYS A 194 -29.34 -1.54 14.68
N ASN A 195 -29.98 -2.31 13.81
CA ASN A 195 -31.09 -3.18 14.19
C ASN A 195 -30.60 -4.33 15.08
N SER A 196 -29.47 -4.95 14.73
CA SER A 196 -28.88 -6.04 15.52
C SER A 196 -28.44 -5.59 16.91
N GLU A 197 -27.90 -4.37 17.05
CA GLU A 197 -27.52 -3.78 18.34
C GLU A 197 -28.74 -3.58 19.24
N LYS A 198 -29.86 -3.07 18.68
CA LYS A 198 -31.13 -2.93 19.41
C LYS A 198 -31.64 -4.27 19.91
N THR A 199 -31.68 -5.29 19.04
CA THR A 199 -32.16 -6.63 19.42
C THR A 199 -31.29 -7.31 20.48
N GLN A 200 -29.98 -7.05 20.50
CA GLN A 200 -29.08 -7.59 21.54
C GLN A 200 -29.26 -6.90 22.90
N LEU A 201 -29.58 -5.60 22.92
CA LEU A 201 -29.87 -4.88 24.16
C LEU A 201 -31.21 -5.30 24.79
N ASP A 202 -32.15 -5.80 23.98
CA ASP A 202 -33.49 -6.23 24.42
C ASP A 202 -33.55 -7.69 24.91
N HIS A 203 -32.49 -8.48 24.75
CA HIS A 203 -32.43 -9.89 25.15
C HIS A 203 -31.18 -10.19 25.98
N ASP A 204 -31.37 -10.28 27.31
CA ASP A 204 -30.37 -10.76 28.26
C ASP A 204 -29.84 -12.14 27.83
N GLY A 205 -28.66 -12.13 27.21
CA GLY A 205 -27.76 -13.26 27.01
C GLY A 205 -28.38 -14.54 26.48
N LYS A 206 -28.49 -14.68 25.15
CA LYS A 206 -28.13 -15.93 24.45
C LYS A 206 -28.22 -15.82 22.92
N THR A 207 -27.15 -16.38 22.31
CA THR A 207 -27.01 -16.80 20.91
C THR A 207 -26.94 -15.69 19.85
N ALA A 208 -25.69 -15.29 19.58
CA ALA A 208 -25.31 -14.61 18.35
C ALA A 208 -25.68 -15.48 17.13
N SER A 209 -26.80 -15.17 16.49
CA SER A 209 -26.94 -15.41 15.05
C SER A 209 -26.03 -14.39 14.36
N ILE A 210 -24.77 -14.78 14.21
CA ILE A 210 -23.70 -14.00 13.59
C ILE A 210 -24.08 -13.81 12.12
N ASP A 211 -24.49 -12.60 11.75
CA ASP A 211 -24.63 -12.21 10.35
C ASP A 211 -23.22 -12.27 9.71
N PRO A 212 -23.01 -13.10 8.67
CA PRO A 212 -21.75 -13.15 7.94
C PRO A 212 -21.30 -11.79 7.40
N PHE A 213 -22.23 -10.85 7.16
CA PHE A 213 -21.93 -9.49 6.73
C PHE A 213 -21.51 -8.55 7.87
N ILE A 214 -21.78 -8.89 9.13
CA ILE A 214 -21.41 -8.07 10.30
C ILE A 214 -19.99 -8.36 10.77
N LYS A 215 -19.54 -9.63 10.68
CA LYS A 215 -18.17 -10.00 11.08
C LYS A 215 -17.09 -9.26 10.28
N ASP A 216 -17.39 -8.91 9.03
CA ASP A 216 -16.44 -8.29 8.11
C ASP A 216 -16.68 -6.78 7.85
N SER A 217 -17.57 -6.16 8.62
CA SER A 217 -17.92 -4.73 8.47
C SER A 217 -16.74 -3.76 8.69
N LYS A 218 -15.64 -4.23 9.30
CA LYS A 218 -14.46 -3.44 9.64
C LYS A 218 -13.27 -3.59 8.68
N PHE A 219 -13.33 -4.47 7.67
CA PHE A 219 -12.12 -4.90 6.95
C PHE A 219 -12.01 -4.40 5.50
N GLY A 220 -12.85 -3.47 5.03
CA GLY A 220 -12.92 -3.09 3.62
C GLY A 220 -11.88 -2.08 3.09
N THR A 221 -10.84 -1.75 3.86
CA THR A 221 -9.93 -0.63 3.58
C THR A 221 -9.05 -0.85 2.36
N VAL A 222 -8.58 0.24 1.74
CA VAL A 222 -7.67 0.17 0.60
C VAL A 222 -6.26 0.57 1.00
N GLY A 223 -5.26 0.06 0.28
CA GLY A 223 -3.86 0.32 0.60
C GLY A 223 -2.95 -0.06 -0.55
N ALA A 224 -1.78 0.59 -0.63
CA ALA A 224 -0.78 0.30 -1.64
C ALA A 224 0.63 0.55 -1.14
N ALA A 225 1.59 -0.19 -1.70
CA ALA A 225 3.01 0.03 -1.51
C ALA A 225 3.74 -0.14 -2.84
N ALA A 226 4.74 0.71 -3.10
CA ALA A 226 5.47 0.71 -4.36
C ALA A 226 6.97 0.99 -4.15
N LEU A 227 7.78 0.30 -4.94
CA LEU A 227 9.21 0.50 -5.12
C LEU A 227 9.43 1.05 -6.54
N ASP A 228 10.09 2.21 -6.65
CA ASP A 228 10.45 2.78 -7.96
C ASP A 228 11.85 2.36 -8.42
N LYS A 229 12.20 2.72 -9.66
CA LYS A 229 13.50 2.39 -10.28
C LYS A 229 14.69 3.09 -9.60
N HIS A 230 14.45 4.13 -8.82
CA HIS A 230 15.47 4.82 -8.04
C HIS A 230 15.68 4.17 -6.66
N GLY A 231 14.89 3.15 -6.32
CA GLY A 231 14.97 2.44 -5.05
C GLY A 231 14.15 3.08 -3.93
N ASN A 232 13.23 4.01 -4.23
CA ASN A 232 12.38 4.61 -3.20
C ASN A 232 11.14 3.74 -2.94
N LEU A 233 10.96 3.36 -1.67
CA LEU A 233 9.81 2.61 -1.18
C LEU A 233 8.83 3.54 -0.46
N ASN A 234 7.60 3.61 -0.94
CA ASN A 234 6.53 4.41 -0.34
C ASN A 234 5.31 3.53 -0.01
N ARG A 235 4.50 3.95 0.96
CA ARG A 235 3.27 3.25 1.38
C ARG A 235 2.12 4.24 1.62
N TRP A 236 0.90 3.76 1.38
CA TRP A 236 -0.35 4.44 1.70
C TRP A 236 -1.39 3.50 2.31
N ASP A 237 -2.24 4.03 3.20
CA ASP A 237 -3.31 3.35 3.94
C ASP A 237 -4.50 4.31 4.14
N ASP A 238 -5.74 3.84 3.92
CA ASP A 238 -7.02 4.53 4.24
C ASP A 238 -7.80 3.69 5.25
N GLN A 239 -8.44 4.33 6.21
CA GLN A 239 -9.06 3.70 7.39
C GLN A 239 -10.57 3.97 7.41
#